data_AF-A0AAN9TB14-F1
#
_entry.id   AF-A0AAN9TB14-F1
#
_cell.length_a   1.000
_cell.length_b   1.000
_cell.length_c   1.000
_cell.angle_alpha   90.00
_cell.angle_beta   90.00
_cell.angle_gamma   90.00
#
_symmetry.space_group_name_H-M   'P 1'
#
loop_
_entity.id
_entity.type
_entity.pdbx_description
1 polymer ?
#
loop_
_entity_poly.entity_id
_entity_poly.type
_entity_poly.pdbx_seq_one_letter_code
_entity_poly.pdbx_strand_id
1 'polypeptide(L)'
;MSKKETEDVTLESVNKQLTEMKKKIQLLEGQRKAHYEMWDNEKRQNAEKIKLLKENIKRLYAELGKCNTIQKNVKLCDKILLTKGTDEALESLDSKVIEARKKLDLLQHEINQTIPSLENQIHKVEINIMEVEHLRKKYRTIKSQLVDESVGFESTLRKLEEKIYQQETEISHLQDAFEEATNLRNKTYETLAEQEKKLAEVRKTREMEIEDLRLKVENYKTELERLERHMYPSKPMKQDSLSRVGEHDDTEVNQQSQYLEKVFETLKEATGVIDTDDVLRRFLSQRDTKTVLEKMKTLSEKEKEALIKRKEEIITELETHKFADVKDQERSEEEIQAIQAEIQKENEKYEQVKEEHDKLQRQIENILEKIHEFCLRMKDFDAASVPEKCPPVDKYEWLLKLFRTKMESALRFDKNISDQGKTKNLDLWSHLPYSGDSKTSGDDDDEEDEIPTRHGLKREAQLIYETRNRRKGYRAMAKHF
;
A
#
# COMPACT_ATOMS: atom_id res chain seq x y z
N MET A 1 24.78 23.53 63.71
CA MET A 1 23.55 23.38 62.93
C MET A 1 22.74 24.64 63.13
N SER A 2 22.72 25.44 62.09
CA SER A 2 22.56 26.90 62.15
C SER A 2 21.07 27.25 62.02
N LYS A 3 20.60 28.32 62.69
CA LYS A 3 19.23 28.89 62.54
C LYS A 3 18.76 29.00 61.09
N LYS A 4 19.71 29.12 60.16
CA LYS A 4 19.52 29.11 58.70
C LYS A 4 18.85 27.84 58.17
N GLU A 5 19.20 26.66 58.68
CA GLU A 5 18.60 25.37 58.25
C GLU A 5 17.14 25.24 58.73
N THR A 6 16.81 25.75 59.91
CA THR A 6 15.42 25.75 60.41
C THR A 6 14.56 26.79 59.69
N GLU A 7 15.11 27.96 59.35
CA GLU A 7 14.42 28.98 58.56
C GLU A 7 14.17 28.48 57.13
N ASP A 8 15.14 27.83 56.49
CA ASP A 8 14.98 27.25 55.15
C ASP A 8 13.89 26.15 55.11
N VAL A 9 13.82 25.26 56.12
CA VAL A 9 12.76 24.23 56.22
C VAL A 9 11.38 24.86 56.41
N THR A 10 11.27 25.95 57.18
CA THR A 10 9.99 26.67 57.33
C THR A 10 9.61 27.43 56.06
N LEU A 11 10.57 28.01 55.35
CA LEU A 11 10.35 28.72 54.09
C LEU A 11 9.92 27.75 52.99
N GLU A 12 10.51 26.56 52.95
CA GLU A 12 10.17 25.50 52.00
C GLU A 12 8.76 24.94 52.26
N SER A 13 8.36 24.79 53.52
CA SER A 13 6.98 24.41 53.89
C SER A 13 5.96 25.48 53.48
N VAL A 14 6.26 26.76 53.73
CA VAL A 14 5.41 27.89 53.33
C VAL A 14 5.32 27.98 51.80
N ASN A 15 6.43 27.78 51.09
CA ASN A 15 6.44 27.75 49.62
C ASN A 15 5.60 26.59 49.08
N LYS A 16 5.66 25.41 49.72
CA LYS A 16 4.80 24.27 49.36
C LYS A 16 3.32 24.61 49.54
N GLN A 17 2.92 25.18 50.67
CA GLN A 17 1.54 25.63 50.90
C GLN A 17 1.11 26.73 49.92
N LEU A 18 2.01 27.65 49.57
CA LEU A 18 1.76 28.69 48.56
C LEU A 18 1.52 28.07 47.18
N THR A 19 2.31 27.07 46.79
CA THR A 19 2.12 26.38 45.50
C THR A 19 0.83 25.57 45.48
N GLU A 20 0.45 24.92 46.58
CA GLU A 20 -0.83 24.22 46.71
C GLU A 20 -2.01 25.19 46.63
N MET A 21 -1.93 26.34 47.31
CA MET A 21 -2.93 27.40 47.22
C MET A 21 -3.05 27.97 45.80
N LYS A 22 -1.92 28.21 45.12
CA LYS A 22 -1.90 28.65 43.71
C LYS A 22 -2.56 27.62 42.78
N LYS A 23 -2.24 26.33 42.95
CA LYS A 23 -2.89 25.25 42.19
C LYS A 23 -4.40 25.19 42.44
N LYS A 24 -4.82 25.38 43.70
CA LYS A 24 -6.24 25.40 44.07
C LYS A 24 -6.98 26.59 43.48
N ILE A 25 -6.36 27.78 43.48
CA ILE A 25 -6.91 28.97 42.81
C ILE A 25 -7.06 28.72 41.30
N GLN A 26 -6.03 28.18 40.66
CA GLN A 26 -6.08 27.88 39.22
C GLN A 26 -7.16 26.86 38.87
N LEU A 27 -7.36 25.84 39.71
CA LEU A 27 -8.42 24.85 39.54
C LEU A 27 -9.81 25.48 39.71
N LEU A 28 -9.99 26.33 40.72
CA LEU A 28 -11.25 27.04 40.97
C LEU A 28 -11.57 28.06 39.86
N GLU A 29 -10.56 28.73 39.30
CA GLU A 29 -10.73 29.60 38.13
C GLU A 29 -11.11 28.81 36.88
N GLY A 30 -10.50 27.64 36.68
CA GLY A 30 -10.87 26.70 35.63
C GLY A 30 -12.33 26.22 35.77
N GLN A 31 -12.73 25.81 36.97
CA GLN A 31 -14.10 25.42 37.29
C GLN A 31 -15.09 26.56 37.10
N ARG A 32 -14.78 27.77 37.58
CA ARG A 32 -15.62 28.97 37.39
C ARG A 32 -15.83 29.26 35.90
N LYS A 33 -14.77 29.16 35.10
CA LYS A 33 -14.83 29.37 33.65
C LYS A 33 -15.68 28.30 32.98
N ALA A 34 -15.48 27.03 33.30
CA ALA A 34 -16.28 25.92 32.78
C ALA A 34 -17.77 26.05 33.14
N HIS A 35 -18.10 26.40 34.38
CA HIS A 35 -19.48 26.65 34.80
C HIS A 35 -20.11 27.84 34.07
N TYR A 36 -19.35 28.91 33.84
CA TYR A 36 -19.83 30.06 33.07
C TYR A 36 -20.10 29.69 31.61
N GLU A 37 -19.19 28.94 30.97
CA GLU A 37 -19.37 28.46 29.60
C GLU A 37 -20.57 27.50 29.48
N MET A 38 -20.74 26.60 30.44
CA MET A 38 -21.92 25.73 30.52
C MET A 38 -23.22 26.54 30.65
N TRP A 39 -23.25 27.50 31.58
CA TRP A 39 -24.42 28.35 31.79
C TRP A 39 -24.74 29.22 30.57
N ASP A 40 -23.73 29.81 29.91
CA ASP A 40 -23.91 30.60 28.70
C ASP A 40 -24.43 29.73 27.54
N ASN A 41 -23.94 28.50 27.43
CA ASN A 41 -24.43 27.55 26.44
C ASN A 41 -25.89 27.14 26.72
N GLU A 42 -26.24 26.85 27.96
CA GLU A 42 -27.62 26.52 28.36
C GLU A 42 -28.56 27.72 28.14
N LYS A 43 -28.10 28.93 28.43
CA LYS A 43 -28.83 30.17 28.14
C LYS A 43 -29.07 30.34 26.63
N ARG A 44 -28.06 30.06 25.80
CA ARG A 44 -28.18 30.09 24.33
C ARG A 44 -29.21 29.07 23.84
N GLN A 45 -29.13 27.82 24.32
CA GLN A 45 -30.10 26.78 23.99
C GLN A 45 -31.52 27.14 24.42
N ASN A 46 -31.68 27.72 25.61
CA ASN A 46 -32.99 28.15 26.10
C ASN A 46 -33.55 29.33 25.28
N ALA A 47 -32.70 30.27 24.85
CA ALA A 47 -33.09 31.35 23.96
C ALA A 47 -33.56 30.83 22.59
N GLU A 48 -32.88 29.82 22.03
CA GLU A 48 -33.28 29.15 20.79
C GLU A 48 -34.61 28.40 20.95
N LYS A 49 -34.79 27.63 22.05
CA LYS A 49 -36.07 26.97 22.37
C LYS A 49 -37.21 27.98 22.47
N ILE A 50 -37.00 29.11 23.14
CA ILE A 50 -38.02 30.17 23.24
C ILE A 50 -38.34 30.76 21.87
N LYS A 51 -37.33 30.96 21.01
CA LYS A 51 -37.54 31.45 19.65
C LYS A 51 -38.40 30.47 18.84
N LEU A 52 -38.08 29.18 18.91
CA LEU A 52 -38.79 28.12 18.21
C LEU A 52 -40.23 27.96 18.72
N LEU A 53 -40.44 28.03 20.04
CA LEU A 53 -41.77 28.04 20.65
C LEU A 53 -42.60 29.26 20.21
N LYS A 54 -42.01 30.46 20.17
CA LYS A 54 -42.70 31.67 19.69
C LYS A 54 -43.09 31.56 18.22
N GLU A 55 -42.24 30.94 17.40
CA GLU A 55 -42.51 30.71 15.98
C GLU A 55 -43.62 29.69 15.77
N ASN A 56 -43.60 28.59 16.53
CA ASN A 56 -44.69 27.61 16.55
C ASN A 56 -46.01 28.23 17.03
N ILE A 57 -45.99 29.06 18.08
CA ILE A 57 -47.18 29.78 18.54
C ILE A 57 -47.73 30.70 17.43
N LYS A 58 -46.87 31.46 16.73
CA LYS A 58 -47.30 32.28 15.58
C LYS A 58 -47.92 31.43 14.47
N ARG A 59 -47.33 30.28 14.15
CA ARG A 59 -47.84 29.36 13.12
C ARG A 59 -49.21 28.80 13.51
N LEU A 60 -49.37 28.35 14.75
CA LEU A 60 -50.64 27.86 15.29
C LEU A 60 -51.73 28.94 15.30
N TYR A 61 -51.40 30.20 15.66
CA TYR A 61 -52.36 31.30 15.57
C TYR A 61 -52.77 31.60 14.12
N ALA A 62 -51.85 31.49 13.15
CA ALA A 62 -52.18 31.64 11.74
C ALA A 62 -53.09 30.51 11.23
N GLU A 63 -52.85 29.27 11.66
CA GLU A 63 -53.71 28.12 11.34
C GLU A 63 -55.11 28.25 11.98
N LEU A 64 -55.19 28.69 13.23
CA LEU A 64 -56.47 28.98 13.89
C LEU A 64 -57.25 30.08 13.15
N GLY A 65 -56.56 31.11 12.64
CA GLY A 65 -57.15 32.15 11.79
C GLY A 65 -57.76 31.60 10.50
N LYS A 66 -57.09 30.63 9.87
CA LYS A 66 -57.62 29.92 8.68
C LYS A 66 -58.87 29.11 9.03
N CYS A 67 -58.87 28.36 10.15
CA CYS A 67 -60.04 27.62 10.63
C CYS A 67 -61.23 28.53 10.99
N ASN A 68 -61.01 29.67 11.63
CA ASN A 68 -62.06 30.66 11.90
C ASN A 68 -62.68 31.25 10.62
N THR A 69 -61.94 31.28 9.50
CA THR A 69 -62.45 31.71 8.20
C THR A 69 -63.43 30.68 7.62
N ILE A 70 -63.18 29.38 7.84
CA ILE A 70 -64.11 28.30 7.50
C ILE A 70 -65.42 28.44 8.30
N GLN A 71 -65.33 28.79 9.60
CA GLN A 71 -66.52 29.01 10.43
C GLN A 71 -67.35 30.25 10.02
N LYS A 72 -66.72 31.28 9.43
CA LYS A 72 -67.42 32.42 8.81
C LYS A 72 -68.12 32.04 7.50
N ASN A 73 -67.53 31.14 6.71
CA ASN A 73 -68.15 30.64 5.47
C ASN A 73 -69.40 29.79 5.76
N VAL A 74 -69.43 29.05 6.87
CA VAL A 74 -70.64 28.34 7.34
C VAL A 74 -71.76 29.33 7.69
N LYS A 75 -71.46 30.42 8.40
CA LYS A 75 -72.45 31.48 8.71
C LYS A 75 -72.90 32.30 7.49
N LEU A 76 -72.11 32.32 6.41
CA LEU A 76 -72.50 32.94 5.14
C LEU A 76 -73.56 32.10 4.40
N CYS A 77 -73.54 30.77 4.56
CA CYS A 77 -74.59 29.88 4.03
C CYS A 77 -75.96 30.18 4.65
N ASP A 78 -76.02 30.45 5.96
CA ASP A 78 -77.27 30.85 6.64
C ASP A 78 -77.85 32.16 6.07
N LYS A 79 -77.00 33.10 5.63
CA LYS A 79 -77.43 34.40 5.08
C LYS A 79 -77.93 34.32 3.62
N ILE A 80 -77.41 33.37 2.84
CA ILE A 80 -77.79 33.16 1.43
C ILE A 80 -79.19 32.51 1.35
N LEU A 81 -79.50 31.61 2.29
CA LEU A 81 -80.82 30.99 2.45
C LEU A 81 -81.94 32.00 2.81
N LEU A 82 -81.59 33.14 3.41
CA LEU A 82 -82.57 34.15 3.83
C LEU A 82 -82.80 35.29 2.83
N THR A 83 -82.03 35.41 1.74
CA THR A 83 -82.03 36.61 0.88
C THR A 83 -82.20 36.36 -0.62
N LYS A 84 -82.21 35.10 -1.08
CA LYS A 84 -82.43 34.71 -2.48
C LYS A 84 -83.42 33.53 -2.54
N GLY A 85 -84.13 33.38 -3.67
CA GLY A 85 -85.03 32.24 -3.90
C GLY A 85 -84.31 30.90 -3.76
N THR A 86 -85.05 29.84 -3.42
CA THR A 86 -84.51 28.51 -3.07
C THR A 86 -83.58 27.93 -4.14
N ASP A 87 -83.88 28.16 -5.42
CA ASP A 87 -83.07 27.65 -6.55
C ASP A 87 -81.74 28.39 -6.72
N GLU A 88 -81.71 29.72 -6.61
CA GLU A 88 -80.46 30.51 -6.72
C GLU A 88 -79.49 30.23 -5.57
N ALA A 89 -80.02 29.92 -4.37
CA ALA A 89 -79.21 29.53 -3.22
C ALA A 89 -78.57 28.14 -3.41
N LEU A 90 -79.31 27.21 -4.03
CA LEU A 90 -78.83 25.86 -4.33
C LEU A 90 -77.69 25.90 -5.36
N GLU A 91 -77.87 26.65 -6.44
CA GLU A 91 -76.87 26.77 -7.52
C GLU A 91 -75.57 27.46 -7.04
N SER A 92 -75.69 28.42 -6.11
CA SER A 92 -74.52 29.04 -5.45
C SER A 92 -73.79 28.08 -4.50
N LEU A 93 -74.51 27.21 -3.80
CA LEU A 93 -73.92 26.18 -2.94
C LEU A 93 -73.23 25.11 -3.77
N ASP A 94 -73.86 24.63 -4.84
CA ASP A 94 -73.28 23.66 -5.77
C ASP A 94 -71.99 24.20 -6.41
N SER A 95 -72.00 25.46 -6.85
CA SER A 95 -70.79 26.12 -7.38
C SER A 95 -69.64 26.13 -6.37
N LYS A 96 -69.92 26.37 -5.08
CA LYS A 96 -68.92 26.34 -4.00
C LYS A 96 -68.44 24.93 -3.68
N VAL A 97 -69.34 23.93 -3.73
CA VAL A 97 -68.98 22.51 -3.55
C VAL A 97 -68.06 22.05 -4.67
N ILE A 98 -68.36 22.44 -5.92
CA ILE A 98 -67.51 22.16 -7.09
C ILE A 98 -66.13 22.82 -6.92
N GLU A 99 -66.07 24.07 -6.47
CA GLU A 99 -64.80 24.76 -6.23
C GLU A 99 -63.98 24.08 -5.10
N ALA A 100 -64.63 23.68 -4.01
CA ALA A 100 -63.98 22.95 -2.91
C ALA A 100 -63.48 21.57 -3.36
N ARG A 101 -64.26 20.86 -4.19
CA ARG A 101 -63.87 19.57 -4.77
C ARG A 101 -62.64 19.71 -5.66
N LYS A 102 -62.62 20.71 -6.55
CA LYS A 102 -61.46 21.00 -7.40
C LYS A 102 -60.21 21.31 -6.57
N LYS A 103 -60.33 22.07 -5.48
CA LYS A 103 -59.20 22.34 -4.57
C LYS A 103 -58.72 21.07 -3.87
N LEU A 104 -59.64 20.18 -3.47
CA LEU A 104 -59.29 18.89 -2.89
C LEU A 104 -58.55 18.01 -3.90
N ASP A 105 -59.04 17.93 -5.15
CA ASP A 105 -58.43 17.11 -6.19
C ASP A 105 -57.03 17.64 -6.57
N LEU A 106 -56.83 18.96 -6.59
CA LEU A 106 -55.52 19.59 -6.78
C LEU A 106 -54.54 19.22 -5.65
N LEU A 107 -54.97 19.34 -4.39
CA LEU A 107 -54.15 18.95 -3.24
C LEU A 107 -53.83 17.45 -3.25
N GLN A 108 -54.80 16.61 -3.59
CA GLN A 108 -54.60 15.17 -3.73
C GLN A 108 -53.57 14.86 -4.81
N HIS A 109 -53.63 15.58 -5.95
CA HIS A 109 -52.67 15.44 -7.03
C HIS A 109 -51.26 15.88 -6.62
N GLU A 110 -51.12 17.01 -5.95
CA GLU A 110 -49.83 17.48 -5.39
C GLU A 110 -49.24 16.46 -4.40
N ILE A 111 -50.06 15.90 -3.51
CA ILE A 111 -49.63 14.84 -2.58
C ILE A 111 -49.17 13.60 -3.35
N ASN A 112 -49.95 13.17 -4.35
CA ASN A 112 -49.63 12.00 -5.16
C ASN A 112 -48.37 12.18 -6.03
N GLN A 113 -47.98 13.42 -6.36
CA GLN A 113 -46.71 13.70 -7.03
C GLN A 113 -45.53 13.80 -6.06
N THR A 114 -45.75 14.37 -4.87
CA THR A 114 -44.67 14.58 -3.88
C THR A 114 -44.23 13.29 -3.21
N ILE A 115 -45.15 12.36 -2.91
CA ILE A 115 -44.82 11.08 -2.27
C ILE A 115 -43.79 10.27 -3.07
N PRO A 116 -43.99 9.96 -4.37
CA PRO A 116 -43.00 9.20 -5.15
C PRO A 116 -41.66 9.93 -5.29
N SER A 117 -41.69 11.27 -5.37
CA SER A 117 -40.46 12.07 -5.43
C SER A 117 -39.64 11.94 -4.15
N LEU A 118 -40.30 12.02 -2.98
CA LEU A 118 -39.66 11.84 -1.68
C LEU A 118 -39.18 10.40 -1.48
N GLU A 119 -39.95 9.40 -1.91
CA GLU A 119 -39.53 7.99 -1.88
C GLU A 119 -38.26 7.75 -2.70
N ASN A 120 -38.20 8.30 -3.93
CA ASN A 120 -37.00 8.22 -4.77
C ASN A 120 -35.79 8.93 -4.11
N GLN A 121 -36.02 10.07 -3.46
CA GLN A 121 -34.95 10.77 -2.73
C GLN A 121 -34.46 9.97 -1.53
N ILE A 122 -35.36 9.37 -0.75
CA ILE A 122 -35.02 8.50 0.37
C ILE A 122 -34.20 7.31 -0.12
N HIS A 123 -34.66 6.63 -1.18
CA HIS A 123 -33.95 5.49 -1.72
C HIS A 123 -32.53 5.85 -2.21
N LYS A 124 -32.37 7.01 -2.86
CA LYS A 124 -31.06 7.53 -3.26
C LYS A 124 -30.15 7.76 -2.04
N VAL A 125 -30.68 8.30 -0.96
CA VAL A 125 -29.93 8.51 0.29
C VAL A 125 -29.56 7.16 0.93
N GLU A 126 -30.45 6.18 0.91
CA GLU A 126 -30.18 4.83 1.44
C GLU A 126 -29.04 4.14 0.68
N ILE A 127 -29.05 4.18 -0.66
CA ILE A 127 -27.96 3.65 -1.49
C ILE A 127 -26.64 4.35 -1.14
N ASN A 128 -26.64 5.68 -1.06
CA ASN A 128 -25.44 6.43 -0.69
C ASN A 128 -24.93 6.05 0.71
N ILE A 129 -25.82 5.83 1.68
CA ILE A 129 -25.45 5.37 3.03
C ILE A 129 -24.78 3.99 2.95
N MET A 130 -25.34 3.05 2.18
CA MET A 130 -24.76 1.72 2.01
C MET A 130 -23.35 1.78 1.38
N GLU A 131 -23.15 2.62 0.36
CA GLU A 131 -21.84 2.83 -0.27
C GLU A 131 -20.81 3.40 0.72
N VAL A 132 -21.20 4.41 1.50
CA VAL A 132 -20.36 5.01 2.54
C VAL A 132 -20.04 3.98 3.63
N GLU A 133 -20.98 3.13 4.03
CA GLU A 133 -20.72 2.07 4.99
C GLU A 133 -19.74 1.02 4.46
N HIS A 134 -19.86 0.66 3.19
CA HIS A 134 -18.92 -0.25 2.54
C HIS A 134 -17.52 0.36 2.46
N LEU A 135 -17.42 1.64 2.09
CA LEU A 135 -16.16 2.38 2.10
C LEU A 135 -15.57 2.45 3.51
N ARG A 136 -16.40 2.72 4.53
CA ARG A 136 -16.00 2.73 5.93
C ARG A 136 -15.52 1.37 6.42
N LYS A 137 -16.09 0.26 5.95
CA LYS A 137 -15.62 -1.10 6.24
C LYS A 137 -14.25 -1.33 5.61
N LYS A 138 -14.07 -0.98 4.31
CA LYS A 138 -12.78 -1.06 3.61
C LYS A 138 -11.68 -0.28 4.35
N TYR A 139 -11.92 0.98 4.69
CA TYR A 139 -10.94 1.79 5.43
C TYR A 139 -10.65 1.24 6.82
N ARG A 140 -11.63 0.62 7.49
CA ARG A 140 -11.37 -0.07 8.77
C ARG A 140 -10.48 -1.29 8.60
N THR A 141 -10.70 -2.09 7.57
CA THR A 141 -9.83 -3.24 7.26
C THR A 141 -8.40 -2.79 6.94
N ILE A 142 -8.24 -1.80 6.04
CA ILE A 142 -6.93 -1.24 5.70
C ILE A 142 -6.23 -0.70 6.96
N LYS A 143 -6.95 0.03 7.81
CA LYS A 143 -6.39 0.53 9.07
C LYS A 143 -5.96 -0.61 10.00
N SER A 144 -6.74 -1.68 10.11
CA SER A 144 -6.37 -2.84 10.93
C SER A 144 -5.09 -3.48 10.40
N GLN A 145 -5.00 -3.73 9.10
CA GLN A 145 -3.83 -4.30 8.45
C GLN A 145 -2.57 -3.46 8.68
N LEU A 146 -2.67 -2.14 8.51
CA LEU A 146 -1.55 -1.22 8.76
C LEU A 146 -1.08 -1.26 10.23
N VAL A 147 -2.01 -1.39 11.18
CA VAL A 147 -1.66 -1.54 12.60
C VAL A 147 -0.99 -2.89 12.85
N ASP A 148 -1.51 -3.97 12.29
CA ASP A 148 -0.94 -5.32 12.43
C ASP A 148 0.48 -5.38 11.82
N GLU A 149 0.68 -4.79 10.63
CA GLU A 149 1.98 -4.65 9.98
C GLU A 149 2.96 -3.82 10.81
N SER A 150 2.50 -2.71 11.42
CA SER A 150 3.34 -1.88 12.29
C SER A 150 3.90 -2.66 13.48
N VAL A 151 3.08 -3.54 14.07
CA VAL A 151 3.52 -4.44 15.16
C VAL A 151 4.50 -5.49 14.63
N GLY A 152 4.30 -5.98 13.41
CA GLY A 152 5.24 -6.85 12.71
C GLY A 152 6.61 -6.20 12.52
N PHE A 153 6.65 -4.96 12.04
CA PHE A 153 7.88 -4.18 11.85
C PHE A 153 8.61 -3.90 13.17
N GLU A 154 7.89 -3.58 14.23
CA GLU A 154 8.48 -3.38 15.56
C GLU A 154 9.17 -4.67 16.08
N SER A 155 8.54 -5.82 15.85
CA SER A 155 9.12 -7.12 16.23
C SER A 155 10.36 -7.48 15.42
N THR A 156 10.36 -7.23 14.11
CA THR A 156 11.54 -7.48 13.27
C THR A 156 12.67 -6.51 13.58
N LEU A 157 12.37 -5.23 13.83
CA LEU A 157 13.33 -4.22 14.25
C LEU A 157 14.03 -4.64 15.54
N ARG A 158 13.26 -5.02 16.57
CA ARG A 158 13.82 -5.49 17.85
C ARG A 158 14.76 -6.68 17.70
N LYS A 159 14.43 -7.64 16.82
CA LYS A 159 15.30 -8.79 16.54
C LYS A 159 16.60 -8.39 15.84
N LEU A 160 16.54 -7.36 14.98
CA LEU A 160 17.74 -6.83 14.33
C LEU A 160 18.60 -6.05 15.32
N GLU A 161 17.99 -5.24 16.19
CA GLU A 161 18.70 -4.55 17.27
C GLU A 161 19.39 -5.53 18.22
N GLU A 162 18.72 -6.62 18.60
CA GLU A 162 19.32 -7.67 19.44
C GLU A 162 20.52 -8.33 18.75
N LYS A 163 20.43 -8.61 17.43
CA LYS A 163 21.56 -9.16 16.67
C LYS A 163 22.72 -8.17 16.56
N ILE A 164 22.43 -6.89 16.34
CA ILE A 164 23.47 -5.84 16.30
C ILE A 164 24.17 -5.78 17.66
N TYR A 165 23.42 -5.77 18.76
CA TYR A 165 23.99 -5.77 20.10
C TYR A 165 24.88 -7.01 20.35
N GLN A 166 24.43 -8.20 19.96
CA GLN A 166 25.24 -9.42 20.04
C GLN A 166 26.53 -9.29 19.23
N GLN A 167 26.46 -8.79 18.00
CA GLN A 167 27.63 -8.57 17.15
C GLN A 167 28.59 -7.53 17.72
N GLU A 168 28.08 -6.42 18.29
CA GLU A 168 28.91 -5.41 18.95
C GLU A 168 29.66 -6.00 20.16
N THR A 169 28.98 -6.83 20.96
CA THR A 169 29.62 -7.51 22.10
C THR A 169 30.69 -8.51 21.66
N GLU A 170 30.45 -9.25 20.57
CA GLU A 170 31.42 -10.18 19.99
C GLU A 170 32.64 -9.45 19.42
N ILE A 171 32.42 -8.33 18.71
CA ILE A 171 33.49 -7.47 18.20
C ILE A 171 34.34 -6.94 19.35
N SER A 172 33.73 -6.46 20.44
CA SER A 172 34.46 -6.00 21.62
C SER A 172 35.33 -7.11 22.22
N HIS A 173 34.77 -8.32 22.38
CA HIS A 173 35.54 -9.46 22.90
C HIS A 173 36.71 -9.85 21.97
N LEU A 174 36.51 -9.82 20.66
CA LEU A 174 37.57 -10.09 19.69
C LEU A 174 38.66 -9.00 19.71
N GLN A 175 38.30 -7.75 19.94
CA GLN A 175 39.25 -6.65 20.12
C GLN A 175 40.11 -6.85 21.37
N ASP A 176 39.50 -7.23 22.50
CA ASP A 176 40.21 -7.52 23.74
C ASP A 176 41.20 -8.69 23.56
N ALA A 177 40.76 -9.77 22.91
CA ALA A 177 41.61 -10.92 22.62
C ALA A 177 42.77 -10.56 21.67
N PHE A 178 42.52 -9.69 20.69
CA PHE A 178 43.55 -9.18 19.78
C PHE A 178 44.58 -8.31 20.51
N GLU A 179 44.13 -7.46 21.43
CA GLU A 179 45.02 -6.65 22.26
C GLU A 179 45.89 -7.53 23.16
N GLU A 180 45.30 -8.55 23.80
CA GLU A 180 46.03 -9.51 24.62
C GLU A 180 47.10 -10.26 23.80
N ALA A 181 46.72 -10.78 22.62
CA ALA A 181 47.64 -11.47 21.72
C ALA A 181 48.78 -10.56 21.25
N THR A 182 48.47 -9.29 20.96
CA THR A 182 49.47 -8.29 20.56
C THR A 182 50.43 -7.97 21.70
N ASN A 183 49.91 -7.82 22.92
CA ASN A 183 50.71 -7.59 24.12
C ASN A 183 51.63 -8.77 24.43
N LEU A 184 51.13 -10.01 24.32
CA LEU A 184 51.94 -11.21 24.47
C LEU A 184 53.06 -11.28 23.43
N ARG A 185 52.75 -11.00 22.16
CA ARG A 185 53.74 -10.94 21.08
C ARG A 185 54.81 -9.89 21.34
N ASN A 186 54.43 -8.69 21.78
CA ASN A 186 55.41 -7.63 22.05
C ASN A 186 56.33 -8.01 23.23
N LYS A 187 55.78 -8.62 24.29
CA LYS A 187 56.57 -9.16 25.41
C LYS A 187 57.52 -10.27 24.97
N THR A 188 57.10 -11.17 24.08
CA THR A 188 58.00 -12.21 23.56
C THR A 188 59.13 -11.62 22.70
N TYR A 189 58.86 -10.59 21.89
CA TYR A 189 59.91 -9.86 21.18
C TYR A 189 60.88 -9.13 22.12
N GLU A 190 60.38 -8.49 23.16
CA GLU A 190 61.22 -7.83 24.17
C GLU A 190 62.14 -8.83 24.88
N THR A 191 61.58 -9.95 25.37
CA THR A 191 62.39 -11.00 26.01
C THR A 191 63.40 -11.65 25.07
N LEU A 192 63.06 -11.85 23.79
CA LEU A 192 63.99 -12.35 22.78
C LEU A 192 65.15 -11.36 22.56
N ALA A 193 64.85 -10.06 22.40
CA ALA A 193 65.87 -9.03 22.21
C ALA A 193 66.82 -8.92 23.41
N GLU A 194 66.30 -9.06 24.64
CA GLU A 194 67.13 -9.11 25.85
C GLU A 194 68.05 -10.34 25.89
N GLN A 195 67.54 -11.51 25.50
CA GLN A 195 68.34 -12.73 25.43
C GLN A 195 69.42 -12.64 24.35
N GLU A 196 69.09 -12.10 23.17
CA GLU A 196 70.04 -11.86 22.09
C GLU A 196 71.16 -10.92 22.53
N LYS A 197 70.82 -9.82 23.24
CA LYS A 197 71.81 -8.90 23.81
C LYS A 197 72.74 -9.60 24.81
N LYS A 198 72.19 -10.37 25.76
CA LYS A 198 73.00 -11.15 26.73
C LYS A 198 73.91 -12.15 26.02
N LEU A 199 73.42 -12.85 25.00
CA LEU A 199 74.24 -13.77 24.20
C LEU A 199 75.35 -13.05 23.43
N ALA A 200 75.07 -11.87 22.87
CA ALA A 200 76.09 -11.05 22.21
C ALA A 200 77.18 -10.58 23.18
N GLU A 201 76.81 -10.17 24.41
CA GLU A 201 77.76 -9.81 25.47
C GLU A 201 78.64 -11.01 25.86
N VAL A 202 78.05 -12.19 26.08
CA VAL A 202 78.80 -13.42 26.40
C VAL A 202 79.70 -13.86 25.24
N ARG A 203 79.27 -13.71 23.99
CA ARG A 203 80.12 -13.98 22.82
C ARG A 203 81.31 -13.04 22.80
N LYS A 204 81.08 -11.74 23.01
CA LYS A 204 82.14 -10.74 23.04
C LYS A 204 83.17 -11.01 24.14
N THR A 205 82.75 -11.39 25.35
CA THR A 205 83.69 -11.72 26.43
C THR A 205 84.51 -12.97 26.12
N ARG A 206 83.86 -14.03 25.61
CA ARG A 206 84.56 -15.25 25.18
C ARG A 206 85.55 -14.98 24.03
N GLU A 207 85.19 -14.13 23.08
CA GLU A 207 86.09 -13.73 21.99
C GLU A 207 87.33 -12.98 22.53
N MET A 208 87.15 -12.07 23.50
CA MET A 208 88.29 -11.40 24.16
C MET A 208 89.19 -12.41 24.89
N GLU A 209 88.61 -13.36 25.63
CA GLU A 209 89.38 -14.40 26.34
C GLU A 209 90.15 -15.31 25.37
N ILE A 210 89.53 -15.71 24.27
CA ILE A 210 90.18 -16.51 23.22
C ILE A 210 91.34 -15.73 22.61
N GLU A 211 91.15 -14.44 22.33
CA GLU A 211 92.19 -13.61 21.75
C GLU A 211 93.37 -13.39 22.71
N ASP A 212 93.10 -13.19 24.01
CA ASP A 212 94.14 -13.13 25.05
C ASP A 212 94.94 -14.44 25.14
N LEU A 213 94.26 -15.60 25.05
CA LEU A 213 94.90 -16.91 25.02
C LEU A 213 95.72 -17.10 23.74
N ARG A 214 95.21 -16.68 22.58
CA ARG A 214 95.97 -16.71 21.31
C ARG A 214 97.22 -15.87 21.39
N LEU A 215 97.14 -14.67 21.96
CA LEU A 215 98.31 -13.80 22.14
C LEU A 215 99.36 -14.46 23.04
N LYS A 216 98.94 -15.08 24.15
CA LYS A 216 99.86 -15.84 25.02
C LYS A 216 100.50 -17.02 24.28
N VAL A 217 99.72 -17.80 23.54
CA VAL A 217 100.23 -18.94 22.75
C VAL A 217 101.20 -18.46 21.67
N GLU A 218 100.91 -17.36 20.97
CA GLU A 218 101.82 -16.81 19.96
C GLU A 218 103.11 -16.27 20.59
N ASN A 219 103.04 -15.65 21.77
CA ASN A 219 104.24 -15.24 22.52
C ASN A 219 105.09 -16.46 22.93
N TYR A 220 104.47 -17.50 23.49
CA TYR A 220 105.19 -18.74 23.81
C TYR A 220 105.74 -19.43 22.56
N LYS A 221 105.00 -19.42 21.45
CA LYS A 221 105.44 -19.98 20.18
C LYS A 221 106.59 -19.19 19.58
N THR A 222 106.60 -17.87 19.65
CA THR A 222 107.72 -17.05 19.15
C THR A 222 108.97 -17.20 20.03
N GLU A 223 108.80 -17.33 21.35
CA GLU A 223 109.89 -17.65 22.27
C GLU A 223 110.41 -19.08 22.03
N LEU A 224 109.52 -20.04 21.85
CA LEU A 224 109.87 -21.42 21.51
C LEU A 224 110.51 -21.50 20.12
N GLU A 225 110.02 -20.77 19.11
CA GLU A 225 110.61 -20.68 17.78
C GLU A 225 111.99 -20.03 17.84
N ARG A 226 112.21 -19.05 18.73
CA ARG A 226 113.54 -18.49 19.01
C ARG A 226 114.48 -19.53 19.61
N LEU A 227 113.99 -20.39 20.51
CA LEU A 227 114.73 -21.51 21.09
C LEU A 227 114.90 -22.70 20.12
N GLU A 228 113.92 -22.97 19.27
CA GLU A 228 113.86 -24.07 18.31
C GLU A 228 114.74 -23.75 17.08
N ARG A 229 114.74 -22.49 16.62
CA ARG A 229 115.75 -21.97 15.67
C ARG A 229 117.18 -22.02 16.23
N HIS A 230 117.35 -22.20 17.55
CA HIS A 230 118.64 -22.49 18.17
C HIS A 230 118.94 -23.99 18.33
N MET A 231 117.93 -24.88 18.22
CA MET A 231 118.12 -26.29 18.58
C MET A 231 117.99 -27.27 17.40
N TYR A 232 116.94 -27.32 16.54
CA TYR A 232 116.87 -28.34 15.45
C TYR A 232 115.87 -28.02 14.31
N PRO A 233 116.13 -28.40 13.03
CA PRO A 233 115.17 -28.28 11.92
C PRO A 233 114.42 -29.60 11.60
N SER A 234 113.09 -29.48 11.48
CA SER A 234 112.22 -30.13 10.47
C SER A 234 111.60 -31.54 10.69
N LYS A 235 110.27 -31.51 10.50
CA LYS A 235 109.32 -32.43 9.78
C LYS A 235 108.60 -33.60 10.49
N PRO A 236 107.30 -33.81 10.14
CA PRO A 236 106.33 -34.61 10.90
C PRO A 236 106.06 -36.00 10.29
N MET A 237 105.48 -36.92 11.07
CA MET A 237 105.03 -38.24 10.60
C MET A 237 103.59 -38.56 11.03
N LYS A 238 102.88 -39.26 10.14
CA LYS A 238 101.44 -39.57 10.08
C LYS A 238 101.23 -41.10 10.21
N GLN A 239 99.96 -41.48 10.45
CA GLN A 239 99.19 -42.61 9.87
C GLN A 239 98.79 -43.85 10.71
N ASP A 240 97.46 -44.01 10.81
CA ASP A 240 96.55 -45.10 10.33
C ASP A 240 96.67 -46.59 10.72
N SER A 241 95.55 -47.08 11.29
CA SER A 241 94.63 -48.15 10.84
C SER A 241 95.14 -49.51 10.33
N LEU A 242 94.61 -50.62 10.90
CA LEU A 242 94.46 -51.97 10.27
C LEU A 242 93.33 -52.75 10.99
N SER A 243 92.23 -53.17 10.35
CA SER A 243 92.00 -54.31 9.44
C SER A 243 91.62 -55.64 10.13
N ARG A 244 90.62 -56.35 9.54
CA ARG A 244 90.71 -57.72 8.97
C ARG A 244 89.79 -58.84 9.54
N VAL A 245 88.87 -59.28 8.66
CA VAL A 245 88.49 -60.65 8.18
C VAL A 245 88.13 -61.77 9.18
N GLY A 246 87.08 -62.53 8.83
CA GLY A 246 86.96 -63.95 9.16
C GLY A 246 85.60 -64.57 8.83
N GLU A 247 85.52 -65.31 7.72
CA GLU A 247 84.43 -66.22 7.35
C GLU A 247 84.44 -67.49 8.21
N HIS A 248 83.27 -68.12 8.42
CA HIS A 248 83.11 -69.57 8.25
C HIS A 248 81.64 -70.02 8.18
N ASP A 249 81.44 -71.02 7.33
CA ASP A 249 80.24 -71.78 6.93
C ASP A 249 79.87 -72.90 7.92
N ASP A 250 78.59 -73.31 7.95
CA ASP A 250 78.14 -74.67 8.29
C ASP A 250 76.64 -74.89 8.00
N THR A 251 76.32 -76.11 7.56
CA THR A 251 75.13 -76.54 6.82
C THR A 251 74.02 -77.21 7.66
N GLU A 252 72.84 -77.34 7.03
CA GLU A 252 71.81 -78.39 7.24
C GLU A 252 70.73 -78.24 8.34
N VAL A 253 70.10 -77.06 8.41
CA VAL A 253 68.68 -76.87 8.84
C VAL A 253 67.85 -76.24 7.69
N ASN A 254 68.30 -76.47 6.47
CA ASN A 254 68.32 -75.39 5.48
C ASN A 254 67.10 -75.30 4.57
N GLN A 255 66.30 -76.34 4.30
CA GLN A 255 65.31 -76.24 3.21
C GLN A 255 63.98 -75.56 3.58
N GLN A 256 63.42 -75.82 4.77
CA GLN A 256 62.23 -75.11 5.25
C GLN A 256 62.57 -73.69 5.73
N SER A 257 63.73 -73.53 6.37
CA SER A 257 64.28 -72.23 6.72
C SER A 257 64.56 -71.42 5.45
N GLN A 258 65.20 -71.97 4.41
CA GLN A 258 65.39 -71.28 3.13
C GLN A 258 64.08 -70.96 2.41
N TYR A 259 63.05 -71.81 2.48
CA TYR A 259 61.77 -71.50 1.85
C TYR A 259 61.08 -70.35 2.58
N LEU A 260 60.98 -70.41 3.91
CA LEU A 260 60.42 -69.34 4.72
C LEU A 260 61.26 -68.07 4.61
N GLU A 261 62.58 -68.20 4.55
CA GLU A 261 63.52 -67.10 4.39
C GLU A 261 63.41 -66.47 3.01
N LYS A 262 63.29 -67.23 1.91
CA LYS A 262 62.97 -66.69 0.57
C LYS A 262 61.61 -66.00 0.53
N VAL A 263 60.58 -66.58 1.16
CA VAL A 263 59.26 -65.94 1.28
C VAL A 263 59.36 -64.66 2.13
N PHE A 264 60.24 -64.63 3.13
CA PHE A 264 60.49 -63.45 3.95
C PHE A 264 61.35 -62.41 3.23
N GLU A 265 62.29 -62.84 2.40
CA GLU A 265 63.18 -61.99 1.60
C GLU A 265 62.36 -61.30 0.53
N THR A 266 61.51 -62.05 -0.18
CA THR A 266 60.52 -61.47 -1.10
C THR A 266 59.53 -60.54 -0.38
N LEU A 267 59.15 -60.82 0.87
CA LEU A 267 58.31 -59.92 1.67
C LEU A 267 59.06 -58.64 2.11
N LYS A 268 60.34 -58.76 2.50
CA LYS A 268 61.23 -57.65 2.83
C LYS A 268 61.52 -56.78 1.62
N GLU A 269 61.75 -57.38 0.46
CA GLU A 269 61.92 -56.68 -0.83
C GLU A 269 60.63 -55.95 -1.23
N ALA A 270 59.47 -56.62 -1.17
CA ALA A 270 58.19 -56.00 -1.52
C ALA A 270 57.75 -54.90 -0.55
N THR A 271 58.13 -55.00 0.73
CA THR A 271 57.85 -53.97 1.73
C THR A 271 58.96 -52.92 1.85
N GLY A 272 60.15 -53.16 1.28
CA GLY A 272 61.33 -52.29 1.32
C GLY A 272 61.94 -52.14 2.72
N VAL A 273 61.92 -53.20 3.54
CA VAL A 273 62.28 -53.16 4.96
C VAL A 273 63.29 -54.26 5.32
N ILE A 274 64.24 -53.95 6.20
CA ILE A 274 65.40 -54.80 6.52
C ILE A 274 65.10 -55.79 7.67
N ASP A 275 64.28 -55.40 8.65
CA ASP A 275 64.00 -56.19 9.86
C ASP A 275 62.60 -56.81 9.87
N THR A 276 62.44 -57.97 10.50
CA THR A 276 61.20 -58.77 10.51
C THR A 276 60.08 -58.10 11.30
N ASP A 277 60.42 -57.45 12.42
CA ASP A 277 59.46 -56.69 13.22
C ASP A 277 58.96 -55.43 12.49
N ASP A 278 59.81 -54.82 11.68
CA ASP A 278 59.45 -53.62 10.91
C ASP A 278 58.48 -53.94 9.77
N VAL A 279 58.56 -55.14 9.18
CA VAL A 279 57.57 -55.65 8.22
C VAL A 279 56.19 -55.72 8.88
N LEU A 280 56.09 -56.32 10.07
CA LEU A 280 54.83 -56.42 10.82
C LEU A 280 54.27 -55.04 11.19
N ARG A 281 55.12 -54.11 11.65
CA ARG A 281 54.71 -52.72 11.96
C ARG A 281 54.14 -52.01 10.73
N ARG A 282 54.74 -52.19 9.55
CA ARG A 282 54.20 -51.63 8.30
C ARG A 282 52.83 -52.21 7.95
N PHE A 283 52.63 -53.53 8.06
CA PHE A 283 51.32 -54.14 7.83
C PHE A 283 50.26 -53.64 8.80
N LEU A 284 50.60 -53.49 10.09
CA LEU A 284 49.69 -52.91 11.08
C LEU A 284 49.35 -51.46 10.73
N SER A 285 50.34 -50.62 10.38
CA SER A 285 50.08 -49.24 9.95
C SER A 285 49.27 -49.14 8.66
N GLN A 286 49.47 -50.05 7.71
CA GLN A 286 48.71 -50.10 6.45
C GLN A 286 47.26 -50.52 6.71
N ARG A 287 47.05 -51.50 7.60
CA ARG A 287 45.71 -51.88 8.04
C ARG A 287 45.01 -50.71 8.73
N ASP A 288 45.69 -50.03 9.64
CA ASP A 288 45.11 -48.90 10.36
C ASP A 288 44.80 -47.75 9.39
N THR A 289 45.71 -47.44 8.46
CA THR A 289 45.50 -46.46 7.38
C THR A 289 44.29 -46.86 6.50
N LYS A 290 44.16 -48.13 6.13
CA LYS A 290 43.00 -48.64 5.38
C LYS A 290 41.70 -48.41 6.15
N THR A 291 41.68 -48.71 7.45
CA THR A 291 40.46 -48.47 8.26
C THR A 291 40.10 -46.99 8.36
N VAL A 292 41.09 -46.10 8.45
CA VAL A 292 40.87 -44.65 8.45
C VAL A 292 40.34 -44.17 7.10
N LEU A 293 40.91 -44.64 6.00
CA LEU A 293 40.45 -44.31 4.65
C LEU A 293 39.03 -44.82 4.39
N GLU A 294 38.67 -46.00 4.91
CA GLU A 294 37.33 -46.57 4.77
C GLU A 294 36.29 -45.80 5.59
N LYS A 295 36.66 -45.34 6.80
CA LYS A 295 35.84 -44.39 7.57
C LYS A 295 35.69 -43.05 6.85
N MET A 296 36.78 -42.50 6.29
CA MET A 296 36.73 -41.24 5.54
C MET A 296 35.87 -41.38 4.28
N LYS A 297 35.98 -42.49 3.54
CA LYS A 297 35.16 -42.81 2.38
C LYS A 297 33.68 -42.87 2.75
N THR A 298 33.33 -43.62 3.79
CA THR A 298 31.93 -43.75 4.23
C THR A 298 31.35 -42.44 4.77
N LEU A 299 32.14 -41.61 5.45
CA LEU A 299 31.73 -40.26 5.84
C LEU A 299 31.49 -39.36 4.62
N SER A 300 32.42 -39.36 3.66
CA SER A 300 32.30 -38.57 2.43
C SER A 300 31.12 -39.02 1.57
N GLU A 301 30.84 -40.33 1.49
CA GLU A 301 29.66 -40.87 0.80
C GLU A 301 28.36 -40.43 1.47
N LYS A 302 28.28 -40.46 2.81
CA LYS A 302 27.12 -39.97 3.56
C LYS A 302 26.89 -38.47 3.38
N GLU A 303 27.96 -37.68 3.44
CA GLU A 303 27.88 -36.23 3.18
C GLU A 303 27.41 -35.95 1.76
N LYS A 304 27.92 -36.69 0.77
CA LYS A 304 27.46 -36.59 -0.62
C LYS A 304 25.97 -36.92 -0.75
N GLU A 305 25.50 -38.01 -0.13
CA GLU A 305 24.08 -38.37 -0.13
C GLU A 305 23.20 -37.29 0.53
N ALA A 306 23.64 -36.72 1.65
CA ALA A 306 22.93 -35.63 2.31
C ALA A 306 22.85 -34.37 1.44
N LEU A 307 23.94 -34.00 0.76
CA LEU A 307 23.98 -32.88 -0.17
C LEU A 307 23.09 -33.11 -1.40
N ILE A 308 23.04 -34.34 -1.92
CA ILE A 308 22.14 -34.69 -3.03
C ILE A 308 20.68 -34.53 -2.61
N LYS A 309 20.29 -35.04 -1.44
CA LYS A 309 18.92 -34.85 -0.90
C LYS A 309 18.58 -33.38 -0.72
N ARG A 310 19.49 -32.60 -0.12
CA ARG A 310 19.28 -31.15 0.06
C ARG A 310 19.15 -30.43 -1.28
N LYS A 311 19.91 -30.82 -2.30
CA LYS A 311 19.79 -30.28 -3.65
C LYS A 311 18.42 -30.62 -4.26
N GLU A 312 17.95 -31.85 -4.11
CA GLU A 312 16.63 -32.28 -4.61
C GLU A 312 15.49 -31.51 -3.91
N GLU A 313 15.57 -31.32 -2.59
CA GLU A 313 14.63 -30.50 -1.83
C GLU A 313 14.60 -29.05 -2.32
N ILE A 314 15.77 -28.43 -2.52
CA ILE A 314 15.84 -27.05 -3.03
C ILE A 314 15.27 -26.97 -4.47
N ILE A 315 15.48 -27.99 -5.30
CA ILE A 315 14.92 -28.03 -6.65
C ILE A 315 13.39 -28.10 -6.61
N THR A 316 12.81 -28.94 -5.75
CA THR A 316 11.34 -29.04 -5.64
C THR A 316 10.73 -27.78 -5.04
N GLU A 317 11.37 -27.17 -4.03
CA GLU A 317 10.98 -25.87 -3.50
C GLU A 317 11.03 -24.79 -4.59
N LEU A 318 12.07 -24.74 -5.42
CA LEU A 318 12.16 -23.79 -6.53
C LEU A 318 11.11 -24.04 -7.61
N GLU A 319 10.81 -25.30 -7.95
CA GLU A 319 9.77 -25.63 -8.91
C GLU A 319 8.39 -25.21 -8.40
N THR A 320 8.06 -25.51 -7.14
CA THR A 320 6.78 -25.09 -6.54
C THR A 320 6.64 -23.56 -6.49
N HIS A 321 7.71 -22.83 -6.17
CA HIS A 321 7.71 -21.36 -6.19
C HIS A 321 7.53 -20.82 -7.62
N LYS A 322 8.22 -21.40 -8.62
CA LYS A 322 8.04 -21.01 -10.03
C LYS A 322 6.61 -21.20 -10.50
N PHE A 323 5.96 -22.30 -10.15
CA PHE A 323 4.57 -22.53 -10.54
C PHE A 323 3.58 -21.66 -9.77
N ALA A 324 3.87 -21.32 -8.51
CA ALA A 324 3.07 -20.36 -7.74
C ALA A 324 3.15 -18.95 -8.34
N ASP A 325 4.36 -18.48 -8.65
CA ASP A 325 4.59 -17.15 -9.25
C ASP A 325 3.91 -17.03 -10.61
N VAL A 326 4.01 -18.05 -11.48
CA VAL A 326 3.36 -18.04 -12.80
C VAL A 326 1.84 -17.97 -12.65
N LYS A 327 1.27 -18.71 -11.69
CA LYS A 327 -0.18 -18.72 -11.46
C LYS A 327 -0.70 -17.38 -10.92
N ASP A 328 0.05 -16.74 -10.03
CA ASP A 328 -0.32 -15.43 -9.50
C ASP A 328 -0.12 -14.34 -10.56
N GLN A 329 0.89 -14.47 -11.42
CA GLN A 329 1.06 -13.60 -12.59
C GLN A 329 -0.09 -13.74 -13.59
N GLU A 330 -0.48 -14.97 -13.97
CA GLU A 330 -1.62 -15.23 -14.85
C GLU A 330 -2.92 -14.63 -14.29
N ARG A 331 -3.18 -14.81 -12.99
CA ARG A 331 -4.35 -14.20 -12.33
C ARG A 331 -4.30 -12.68 -12.34
N SER A 332 -3.13 -12.10 -12.06
CA SER A 332 -2.96 -10.65 -12.12
C SER A 332 -3.16 -10.11 -13.54
N GLU A 333 -2.73 -10.85 -14.57
CA GLU A 333 -2.93 -10.48 -15.98
C GLU A 333 -4.41 -10.58 -16.37
N GLU A 334 -5.14 -11.62 -15.94
CA GLU A 334 -6.58 -11.74 -16.13
C GLU A 334 -7.36 -10.59 -15.46
N GLU A 335 -7.00 -10.24 -14.22
CA GLU A 335 -7.61 -9.12 -13.50
C GLU A 335 -7.34 -7.78 -14.18
N ILE A 336 -6.12 -7.55 -14.67
CA ILE A 336 -5.77 -6.34 -15.43
C ILE A 336 -6.57 -6.29 -16.74
N GLN A 337 -6.69 -7.40 -17.48
CA GLN A 337 -7.47 -7.47 -18.70
C GLN A 337 -8.97 -7.20 -18.45
N ALA A 338 -9.53 -7.72 -17.36
CA ALA A 338 -10.92 -7.46 -16.97
C ALA A 338 -11.15 -5.97 -16.64
N ILE A 339 -10.23 -5.34 -15.92
CA ILE A 339 -10.30 -3.89 -15.62
C ILE A 339 -10.14 -3.07 -16.92
N GLN A 340 -9.22 -3.44 -17.81
CA GLN A 340 -9.04 -2.77 -19.09
C GLN A 340 -10.31 -2.85 -19.96
N ALA A 341 -10.97 -4.02 -20.00
CA ALA A 341 -12.22 -4.19 -20.72
C ALA A 341 -13.36 -3.33 -20.13
N GLU A 342 -13.46 -3.23 -18.81
CA GLU A 342 -14.46 -2.36 -18.16
C GLU A 342 -14.17 -0.87 -18.41
N ILE A 343 -12.90 -0.46 -18.37
CA ILE A 343 -12.49 0.91 -18.73
C ILE A 343 -12.87 1.23 -20.18
N GLN A 344 -12.62 0.30 -21.11
CA GLN A 344 -12.96 0.49 -22.51
C GLN A 344 -14.48 0.66 -22.69
N LYS A 345 -15.27 -0.20 -22.05
CA LYS A 345 -16.73 -0.11 -22.07
C LYS A 345 -17.25 1.21 -21.48
N GLU A 346 -16.65 1.69 -20.39
CA GLU A 346 -17.04 2.96 -19.79
C GLU A 346 -16.64 4.17 -20.65
N ASN A 347 -15.49 4.10 -21.34
CA ASN A 347 -15.09 5.10 -22.32
C ASN A 347 -16.03 5.13 -23.53
N GLU A 348 -16.48 3.98 -24.02
CA GLU A 348 -17.48 3.91 -25.11
C GLU A 348 -18.79 4.58 -24.70
N LYS A 349 -19.29 4.32 -23.49
CA LYS A 349 -20.48 5.02 -22.96
C LYS A 349 -20.24 6.52 -22.82
N TYR A 350 -19.07 6.92 -22.34
CA TYR A 350 -18.72 8.34 -22.20
C TYR A 350 -18.74 9.05 -23.56
N GLU A 351 -18.17 8.43 -24.61
CA GLU A 351 -18.16 9.03 -25.94
C GLU A 351 -19.59 9.11 -26.51
N GLN A 352 -20.44 8.10 -26.30
CA GLN A 352 -21.86 8.16 -26.68
C GLN A 352 -22.60 9.32 -26.00
N VAL A 353 -22.45 9.48 -24.68
CA VAL A 353 -23.08 10.57 -23.92
C VAL A 353 -22.56 11.94 -24.38
N LYS A 354 -21.27 12.03 -24.70
CA LYS A 354 -20.66 13.25 -25.20
C LYS A 354 -21.16 13.60 -26.61
N GLU A 355 -21.30 12.62 -27.50
CA GLU A 355 -21.92 12.84 -28.80
C GLU A 355 -23.38 13.30 -28.69
N GLU A 356 -24.17 12.71 -27.79
CA GLU A 356 -25.55 13.14 -27.51
C GLU A 356 -25.58 14.57 -26.96
N HIS A 357 -24.69 14.89 -26.02
CA HIS A 357 -24.53 16.23 -25.48
C HIS A 357 -24.21 17.25 -26.60
N ASP A 358 -23.26 16.94 -27.48
CA ASP A 358 -22.87 17.81 -28.58
C ASP A 358 -23.99 17.97 -29.62
N LYS A 359 -24.80 16.93 -29.85
CA LYS A 359 -26.00 17.00 -30.70
C LYS A 359 -27.04 17.95 -30.07
N LEU A 360 -27.34 17.80 -28.79
CA LEU A 360 -28.28 18.66 -28.07
C LEU A 360 -27.79 20.11 -28.02
N GLN A 361 -26.49 20.33 -27.79
CA GLN A 361 -25.91 21.66 -27.77
C GLN A 361 -26.05 22.35 -29.14
N ARG A 362 -25.75 21.66 -30.24
CA ARG A 362 -25.98 22.17 -31.60
C ARG A 362 -27.45 22.49 -31.88
N GLN A 363 -28.37 21.67 -31.38
CA GLN A 363 -29.82 21.94 -31.50
C GLN A 363 -30.21 23.21 -30.74
N ILE A 364 -29.70 23.39 -29.52
CA ILE A 364 -29.95 24.59 -28.72
C ILE A 364 -29.37 25.84 -29.41
N GLU A 365 -28.15 25.77 -29.91
CA GLU A 365 -27.51 26.87 -30.66
C GLU A 365 -28.36 27.29 -31.87
N ASN A 366 -28.84 26.33 -32.68
CA ASN A 366 -29.72 26.59 -33.82
C ASN A 366 -31.05 27.24 -33.40
N ILE A 367 -31.66 26.78 -32.30
CA ILE A 367 -32.90 27.39 -31.77
C ILE A 367 -32.63 28.84 -31.33
N LEU A 368 -31.52 29.09 -30.63
CA LEU A 368 -31.14 30.43 -30.19
C LEU A 368 -30.86 31.36 -31.37
N GLU A 369 -30.18 30.89 -32.41
CA GLU A 369 -29.97 31.64 -33.65
C GLU A 369 -31.29 32.02 -34.32
N LYS A 370 -32.24 31.08 -34.44
CA LYS A 370 -33.58 31.39 -34.98
C LYS A 370 -34.33 32.41 -34.13
N ILE A 371 -34.31 32.27 -32.80
CA ILE A 371 -34.95 33.23 -31.89
C ILE A 371 -34.31 34.62 -32.02
N HIS A 372 -32.98 34.66 -32.14
CA HIS A 372 -32.23 35.90 -32.37
C HIS A 372 -32.60 36.55 -33.72
N GLU A 373 -32.70 35.75 -34.79
CA GLU A 373 -33.14 36.21 -36.11
C GLU A 373 -34.57 36.78 -36.07
N PHE A 374 -35.49 36.10 -35.37
CA PHE A 374 -36.84 36.62 -35.14
C PHE A 374 -36.82 37.94 -34.35
N CYS A 375 -35.99 38.06 -33.31
CA CYS A 375 -35.83 39.31 -32.58
C CYS A 375 -35.31 40.44 -33.47
N LEU A 376 -34.37 40.16 -34.38
CA LEU A 376 -33.85 41.13 -35.34
C LEU A 376 -34.93 41.58 -36.34
N ARG A 377 -35.78 40.67 -36.82
CA ARG A 377 -36.91 41.02 -37.70
C ARG A 377 -37.98 41.86 -36.99
N MET A 378 -38.11 41.72 -35.68
CA MET A 378 -39.04 42.52 -34.85
C MET A 378 -38.39 43.78 -34.24
N LYS A 379 -37.22 44.20 -34.74
CA LYS A 379 -36.46 45.31 -34.15
C LYS A 379 -37.26 46.61 -34.08
N ASP A 380 -38.17 46.83 -35.03
CA ASP A 380 -38.93 48.08 -35.18
C ASP A 380 -40.17 48.21 -34.28
N PHE A 381 -40.60 47.14 -33.60
CA PHE A 381 -41.84 47.13 -32.80
C PHE A 381 -41.65 47.63 -31.35
N ASP A 382 -40.42 47.76 -30.86
CA ASP A 382 -40.15 48.16 -29.47
C ASP A 382 -38.76 48.83 -29.35
N ALA A 383 -38.58 49.73 -28.38
CA ALA A 383 -37.32 50.44 -28.11
C ALA A 383 -36.19 49.56 -27.53
N ALA A 384 -36.49 48.30 -27.15
CA ALA A 384 -35.49 47.37 -26.65
C ALA A 384 -34.45 46.99 -27.72
N SER A 385 -33.18 47.29 -27.46
CA SER A 385 -32.06 47.05 -28.38
C SER A 385 -31.75 45.54 -28.50
N VAL A 386 -31.82 45.02 -29.72
CA VAL A 386 -31.41 43.64 -30.04
C VAL A 386 -29.89 43.61 -30.29
N PRO A 387 -29.11 42.74 -29.62
CA PRO A 387 -27.68 42.62 -29.82
C PRO A 387 -27.34 42.20 -31.25
N GLU A 388 -26.21 42.68 -31.76
CA GLU A 388 -25.75 42.41 -33.13
C GLU A 388 -25.21 40.98 -33.32
N LYS A 389 -24.86 40.29 -32.23
CA LYS A 389 -24.42 38.88 -32.22
C LYS A 389 -25.35 38.02 -31.35
N CYS A 390 -25.56 36.77 -31.77
CA CYS A 390 -26.32 35.80 -31.00
C CYS A 390 -25.63 35.54 -29.64
N PRO A 391 -26.35 35.61 -28.51
CA PRO A 391 -25.78 35.31 -27.19
C PRO A 391 -25.34 33.84 -27.09
N PRO A 392 -24.27 33.54 -26.34
CA PRO A 392 -23.86 32.15 -26.08
C PRO A 392 -24.95 31.37 -25.34
N VAL A 393 -24.93 30.03 -25.45
CA VAL A 393 -25.94 29.10 -24.92
C VAL A 393 -26.31 29.40 -23.47
N ASP A 394 -25.32 29.74 -22.63
CA ASP A 394 -25.51 30.06 -21.20
C ASP A 394 -26.43 31.27 -20.93
N LYS A 395 -26.70 32.11 -21.92
CA LYS A 395 -27.55 33.30 -21.82
C LYS A 395 -28.91 33.13 -22.49
N TYR A 396 -29.34 31.89 -22.74
CA TYR A 396 -30.62 31.58 -23.38
C TYR A 396 -31.83 32.25 -22.70
N GLU A 397 -31.84 32.33 -21.35
CA GLU A 397 -32.95 32.93 -20.60
C GLU A 397 -33.15 34.42 -20.93
N TRP A 398 -32.05 35.14 -21.14
CA TRP A 398 -32.10 36.54 -21.48
C TRP A 398 -32.67 36.74 -22.89
N LEU A 399 -32.25 35.91 -23.85
CA LEU A 399 -32.75 35.95 -25.22
C LEU A 399 -34.24 35.59 -25.28
N LEU A 400 -34.67 34.58 -24.51
CA LEU A 400 -36.09 34.20 -24.41
C LEU A 400 -36.95 35.30 -23.78
N LYS A 401 -36.44 35.99 -22.75
CA LYS A 401 -37.12 37.15 -22.16
C LYS A 401 -37.23 38.30 -23.17
N LEU A 402 -36.16 38.58 -23.92
CA LEU A 402 -36.19 39.60 -24.98
C LEU A 402 -37.19 39.25 -26.08
N PHE A 403 -37.17 38.01 -26.57
CA PHE A 403 -38.12 37.52 -27.56
C PHE A 403 -39.57 37.66 -27.08
N ARG A 404 -39.86 37.28 -25.82
CA ARG A 404 -41.19 37.45 -25.21
C ARG A 404 -41.63 38.92 -25.20
N THR A 405 -40.77 39.83 -24.75
CA THR A 405 -41.12 41.26 -24.71
C THR A 405 -41.41 41.81 -26.11
N LYS A 406 -40.62 41.43 -27.11
CA LYS A 406 -40.82 41.85 -28.51
C LYS A 406 -42.11 41.27 -29.10
N MET A 407 -42.42 40.00 -28.83
CA MET A 407 -43.67 39.35 -29.20
C MET A 407 -44.90 40.04 -28.58
N GLU A 408 -44.84 40.38 -27.29
CA GLU A 408 -45.94 41.09 -26.61
C GLU A 408 -46.17 42.48 -27.20
N SER A 409 -45.11 43.21 -27.55
CA SER A 409 -45.19 44.52 -28.21
C SER A 409 -45.75 44.43 -29.64
N ALA A 410 -45.34 43.42 -30.43
CA ALA A 410 -45.88 43.17 -31.76
C ALA A 410 -47.39 42.81 -31.73
N LEU A 411 -47.81 41.95 -30.79
CA LEU A 411 -49.22 41.58 -30.60
C LEU A 411 -50.09 42.76 -30.14
N ARG A 412 -49.53 43.70 -29.35
CA ARG A 412 -50.21 44.95 -28.98
C ARG A 412 -50.38 45.87 -30.20
N PHE A 413 -49.40 45.90 -31.10
CA PHE A 413 -49.48 46.67 -32.35
C PHE A 413 -50.58 46.12 -33.28
N ASP A 414 -50.70 44.80 -33.39
CA ASP A 414 -51.69 44.13 -34.23
C ASP A 414 -53.14 44.31 -33.72
N LYS A 415 -53.37 44.23 -32.41
CA LYS A 415 -54.69 44.54 -31.81
C LYS A 415 -55.14 45.98 -32.07
N ASN A 416 -54.22 46.94 -32.01
CA ASN A 416 -54.51 48.35 -32.31
C ASN A 416 -54.86 48.58 -33.79
N ILE A 417 -54.36 47.72 -34.71
CA ILE A 417 -54.73 47.74 -36.14
C ILE A 417 -56.10 47.07 -36.36
N SER A 418 -56.43 46.02 -35.60
CA SER A 418 -57.73 45.33 -35.69
C SER A 418 -58.92 46.19 -35.24
N ASP A 419 -58.74 47.05 -34.22
CA ASP A 419 -59.78 47.98 -33.74
C ASP A 419 -60.02 49.20 -34.67
N GLN A 420 -59.12 49.46 -35.63
CA GLN A 420 -59.30 50.47 -36.67
C GLN A 420 -59.59 49.79 -38.01
N GLY A 421 -60.87 49.44 -38.23
CA GLY A 421 -61.32 48.73 -39.43
C GLY A 421 -60.70 49.23 -40.75
N LYS A 422 -59.75 48.45 -41.27
CA LYS A 422 -59.36 48.32 -42.67
C LYS A 422 -58.42 47.11 -42.77
N THR A 423 -58.96 46.01 -43.28
CA THR A 423 -58.17 44.88 -43.74
C THR A 423 -57.25 45.35 -44.86
N LYS A 424 -55.96 45.45 -44.57
CA LYS A 424 -54.92 45.22 -45.57
C LYS A 424 -54.11 44.05 -45.08
N ASN A 425 -54.20 42.96 -45.84
CA ASN A 425 -53.33 41.79 -45.76
C ASN A 425 -51.90 42.25 -45.49
N LEU A 426 -51.41 41.98 -44.28
CA LEU A 426 -49.99 42.04 -43.98
C LEU A 426 -49.51 40.59 -44.04
N ASP A 427 -49.10 40.18 -45.24
CA ASP A 427 -48.43 38.91 -45.57
C ASP A 427 -47.11 38.77 -44.79
N LEU A 428 -47.20 38.53 -43.47
CA LEU A 428 -46.02 38.31 -42.62
C LEU A 428 -45.72 36.82 -42.40
N TRP A 429 -46.59 35.93 -42.92
CA TRP A 429 -46.49 34.46 -42.77
C TRP A 429 -46.27 33.73 -44.11
N SER A 430 -46.09 34.46 -45.22
CA SER A 430 -46.04 33.88 -46.57
C SER A 430 -44.62 33.57 -47.08
N HIS A 431 -43.58 33.77 -46.26
CA HIS A 431 -42.20 33.43 -46.58
C HIS A 431 -41.48 32.76 -45.41
N LEU A 432 -41.91 31.53 -45.06
CA LEU A 432 -40.94 30.55 -44.59
C LEU A 432 -40.11 30.12 -45.80
N PRO A 433 -38.77 30.20 -45.77
CA PRO A 433 -37.97 29.56 -46.79
C PRO A 433 -38.15 28.05 -46.63
N TYR A 434 -38.91 27.46 -47.56
CA TYR A 434 -38.80 26.07 -47.91
C TYR A 434 -37.36 25.86 -48.42
N SER A 435 -36.48 25.39 -47.55
CA SER A 435 -35.17 24.88 -47.96
C SER A 435 -35.38 23.42 -48.37
N GLY A 436 -35.61 23.24 -49.67
CA GLY A 436 -35.36 21.95 -50.31
C GLY A 436 -33.86 21.69 -50.40
N ASP A 437 -33.51 20.42 -50.21
CA ASP A 437 -32.29 19.73 -50.61
C ASP A 437 -30.93 20.35 -50.25
N SER A 438 -30.35 19.80 -49.18
CA SER A 438 -28.92 19.50 -49.14
C SER A 438 -28.75 17.99 -48.96
N LYS A 439 -28.44 17.30 -50.06
CA LYS A 439 -27.87 15.95 -50.06
C LYS A 439 -26.63 15.93 -49.18
N THR A 440 -26.71 15.23 -48.06
CA THR A 440 -25.55 14.59 -47.43
C THR A 440 -25.71 13.11 -47.62
N SER A 441 -24.84 12.55 -48.45
CA SER A 441 -24.55 11.13 -48.52
C SER A 441 -24.07 10.64 -47.16
N GLY A 442 -24.77 9.67 -46.60
CA GLY A 442 -24.38 8.88 -45.44
C GLY A 442 -25.41 7.79 -45.30
N ASP A 443 -24.99 6.55 -45.53
CA ASP A 443 -25.81 5.35 -45.47
C ASP A 443 -26.51 5.23 -44.11
N ASP A 444 -27.83 5.44 -44.10
CA ASP A 444 -28.71 4.98 -43.03
C ASP A 444 -29.36 3.68 -43.53
N ASP A 445 -28.81 2.56 -43.07
CA ASP A 445 -29.58 1.32 -42.91
C ASP A 445 -30.56 1.58 -41.75
N ASP A 446 -31.77 2.05 -42.10
CA ASP A 446 -32.91 2.11 -41.21
C ASP A 446 -33.34 0.68 -40.84
N GLU A 447 -32.70 0.09 -39.82
CA GLU A 447 -33.39 -0.87 -38.95
C GLU A 447 -34.35 -0.08 -38.07
N GLU A 448 -35.53 0.23 -38.62
CA GLU A 448 -36.71 0.46 -37.78
C GLU A 448 -36.82 -0.75 -36.85
N ASP A 449 -36.60 -0.54 -35.55
CA ASP A 449 -36.93 -1.52 -34.51
C ASP A 449 -38.44 -1.79 -34.57
N GLU A 450 -38.83 -2.70 -35.46
CA GLU A 450 -40.14 -3.34 -35.51
C GLU A 450 -40.46 -3.78 -34.08
N ILE A 451 -41.42 -3.10 -33.45
CA ILE A 451 -41.97 -3.51 -32.16
C ILE A 451 -42.20 -5.01 -32.23
N PRO A 452 -41.44 -5.85 -31.50
CA PRO A 452 -41.36 -7.26 -31.81
C PRO A 452 -42.75 -7.87 -31.79
N THR A 453 -43.19 -8.41 -32.93
CA THR A 453 -44.51 -9.00 -33.02
C THR A 453 -44.64 -10.03 -31.90
N ARG A 454 -45.82 -10.14 -31.26
CA ARG A 454 -46.08 -11.06 -30.13
C ARG A 454 -45.57 -12.50 -30.36
N HIS A 455 -45.43 -12.92 -31.62
CA HIS A 455 -44.87 -14.21 -32.00
C HIS A 455 -43.33 -14.30 -31.90
N GLY A 456 -42.59 -13.22 -32.13
CA GLY A 456 -41.15 -13.09 -31.93
C GLY A 456 -40.77 -13.15 -30.45
N LEU A 457 -41.42 -12.33 -29.61
CA LEU A 457 -41.26 -12.36 -28.15
C LEU A 457 -41.56 -13.74 -27.55
N LYS A 458 -42.56 -14.46 -28.10
CA LYS A 458 -42.87 -15.83 -27.67
C LYS A 458 -41.78 -16.84 -28.04
N ARG A 459 -41.14 -16.69 -29.21
CA ARG A 459 -40.02 -17.55 -29.64
C ARG A 459 -38.77 -17.31 -28.79
N GLU A 460 -38.46 -16.04 -28.52
CA GLU A 460 -37.31 -15.65 -27.73
C GLU A 460 -37.45 -16.11 -26.26
N ALA A 461 -38.63 -15.93 -25.66
CA ALA A 461 -38.93 -16.45 -24.34
C ALA A 461 -38.85 -17.99 -24.26
N GLN A 462 -39.27 -18.70 -25.32
CA GLN A 462 -39.16 -20.15 -25.42
C GLN A 462 -37.68 -20.59 -25.49
N LEU A 463 -36.85 -19.87 -26.25
CA LEU A 463 -35.40 -20.09 -26.37
C LEU A 463 -34.66 -19.85 -25.04
N ILE A 464 -35.03 -18.80 -24.31
CA ILE A 464 -34.51 -18.51 -22.97
C ILE A 464 -34.94 -19.60 -21.97
N TYR A 465 -36.17 -20.09 -22.06
CA TYR A 465 -36.65 -21.19 -21.23
C TYR A 465 -35.91 -22.50 -21.52
N GLU A 466 -35.71 -22.85 -22.80
CA GLU A 466 -35.00 -24.07 -23.23
C GLU A 466 -33.51 -24.03 -22.87
N THR A 467 -32.84 -22.89 -23.03
CA THR A 467 -31.43 -22.71 -22.61
C THR A 467 -31.26 -22.78 -21.10
N ARG A 468 -32.21 -22.25 -20.32
CA ARG A 468 -32.20 -22.33 -18.86
C ARG A 468 -32.50 -23.75 -18.36
N ASN A 469 -33.33 -24.53 -19.06
CA ASN A 469 -33.56 -25.93 -18.74
C ASN A 469 -32.38 -26.84 -19.13
N ARG A 470 -31.66 -26.55 -20.24
CA ARG A 470 -30.40 -27.25 -20.57
C ARG A 470 -29.32 -27.06 -19.49
N ARG A 471 -29.24 -25.87 -18.87
CA ARG A 471 -28.31 -25.62 -17.75
C ARG A 471 -28.70 -26.31 -16.43
N LYS A 472 -29.96 -26.73 -16.25
CA LYS A 472 -30.38 -27.50 -15.06
C LYS A 472 -29.92 -28.96 -15.09
N GLY A 473 -29.71 -29.57 -16.27
CA GLY A 473 -29.20 -30.94 -16.39
C GLY A 473 -27.76 -31.12 -15.89
N TYR A 474 -26.91 -30.09 -16.05
CA TYR A 474 -25.50 -30.16 -15.67
C TYR A 474 -25.24 -29.96 -14.17
N ARG A 475 -26.17 -29.35 -13.42
CA ARG A 475 -26.00 -29.19 -11.95
C ARG A 475 -26.30 -30.46 -11.14
N ALA A 476 -26.91 -31.48 -11.74
CA ALA A 476 -27.22 -32.73 -11.03
C ALA A 476 -26.04 -33.74 -10.99
N MET A 477 -25.04 -33.59 -11.86
CA MET A 477 -23.89 -34.52 -11.95
C MET A 477 -22.67 -34.13 -11.10
N ALA A 478 -22.68 -32.96 -10.44
CA ALA A 478 -21.54 -32.44 -9.67
C ALA A 478 -21.60 -32.75 -8.16
N LYS A 479 -22.35 -33.79 -7.75
CA LYS A 479 -22.49 -34.19 -6.33
C LYS A 479 -21.97 -35.60 -6.00
N HIS A 480 -21.28 -36.26 -6.92
CA HIS A 480 -20.56 -37.49 -6.62
C HIS A 480 -19.22 -37.51 -7.33
N PHE A 481 -18.22 -36.87 -6.71
CA PHE A 481 -16.81 -37.28 -6.75
C PHE A 481 -16.13 -36.80 -5.48
#